data_AF-A0A2N5XNP6-F1
#
_entry.id   AF-A0A2N5XNP6-F1
#
_cell.length_a   1.000
_cell.length_b   1.000
_cell.length_c   1.000
_cell.angle_alpha   90.00
_cell.angle_beta   90.00
_cell.angle_gamma   90.00
#
_symmetry.space_group_name_H-M   'P 1'
#
loop_
_entity.id
_entity.type
_entity.pdbx_description
1 polymer ?
#
loop_
_entity_poly.entity_id
_entity_poly.type
_entity_poly.pdbx_seq_one_letter_code
_entity_poly.pdbx_strand_id
1 'polypeptide(L)'
;MLTNVVLGRVVNAGQMSQSKNHTPARIENPSPEWTLVRRQSFSASQSRSSMLSRPKMEKRSYTLTPLGQVFLDDGKLNIESTIDATMVSVPHLCPHVEEFGLNNSESVKCLIRYSSHCWTYSVELAQSIPRFIFLDGTRQRVFDPIRYGASHYLRELICSLPQNRIYVTQSDRNYGCYNATVTSDEGCYTAYFTLRPRKGRFDGVRHKFLLTVESAYSKPQQEPGMKTSLSAIIGKARENKTVKYRKP
;
A
#
# COMPACT_ATOMS: atom_id res chain seq x y z
N MET A 1 35.71 -45.48 -0.54
CA MET A 1 36.14 -44.85 -1.80
C MET A 1 35.44 -43.50 -1.88
N LEU A 2 36.21 -42.43 -1.65
CA LEU A 2 35.74 -41.04 -1.62
C LEU A 2 36.38 -40.33 -2.81
N THR A 3 35.58 -39.77 -3.71
CA THR A 3 36.05 -38.96 -4.83
C THR A 3 35.68 -37.50 -4.60
N ASN A 4 36.70 -36.71 -4.25
CA ASN A 4 36.65 -35.25 -4.25
C ASN A 4 36.89 -34.74 -5.68
N VAL A 5 36.01 -33.89 -6.18
CA VAL A 5 36.19 -33.15 -7.43
C VAL A 5 36.50 -31.70 -7.08
N VAL A 6 37.70 -31.25 -7.45
CA VAL A 6 38.17 -29.87 -7.37
C VAL A 6 37.97 -29.24 -8.75
N LEU A 7 37.17 -28.17 -8.82
CA LEU A 7 37.01 -27.35 -10.04
C LEU A 7 37.63 -25.96 -9.80
N GLY A 8 38.74 -25.71 -10.50
CA GLY A 8 39.43 -24.43 -10.52
C GLY A 8 38.67 -23.38 -11.34
N ARG A 9 38.71 -22.12 -10.88
CA ARG A 9 38.19 -20.95 -11.59
C ARG A 9 39.34 -20.21 -12.26
N VAL A 10 39.21 -20.05 -13.58
CA VAL A 10 40.02 -19.20 -14.45
C VAL A 10 39.60 -17.75 -14.27
N VAL A 11 40.56 -16.86 -14.03
CA VAL A 11 40.36 -15.41 -13.91
C VAL A 11 40.77 -14.78 -15.25
N ASN A 12 39.81 -14.18 -15.97
CA ASN A 12 40.10 -13.36 -17.15
C ASN A 12 39.97 -11.88 -16.78
N ALA A 13 41.08 -11.15 -16.85
CA ALA A 13 41.16 -9.70 -16.72
C ALA A 13 40.89 -9.06 -18.08
N GLY A 14 39.71 -8.45 -18.23
CA GLY A 14 39.35 -7.64 -19.41
C GLY A 14 39.43 -6.15 -19.08
N GLN A 15 40.35 -5.45 -19.74
CA GLN A 15 40.48 -3.99 -19.73
C GLN A 15 39.21 -3.31 -20.26
N MET A 16 38.68 -2.32 -19.53
CA MET A 16 37.69 -1.38 -20.06
C MET A 16 38.28 0.03 -20.14
N SER A 17 38.27 0.55 -21.36
CA SER A 17 38.69 1.86 -21.80
C SER A 17 37.77 2.97 -21.26
N GLN A 18 38.39 4.07 -20.84
CA GLN A 18 37.73 5.31 -20.40
C GLN A 18 37.03 6.01 -21.58
N SER A 19 35.71 6.21 -21.51
CA SER A 19 34.96 7.08 -22.41
C SER A 19 34.84 8.50 -21.84
N LYS A 20 35.14 9.49 -22.67
CA LYS A 20 35.15 10.92 -22.37
C LYS A 20 33.74 11.46 -22.09
N ASN A 21 33.62 12.27 -21.03
CA ASN A 21 32.41 13.01 -20.68
C ASN A 21 32.11 14.10 -21.73
N HIS A 22 30.90 14.08 -22.28
CA HIS A 22 30.31 15.19 -23.04
C HIS A 22 29.27 15.88 -22.15
N THR A 23 29.49 17.16 -21.88
CA THR A 23 28.58 18.05 -21.17
C THR A 23 27.56 18.61 -22.17
N PRO A 24 26.24 18.38 -22.03
CA PRO A 24 25.26 19.02 -22.89
C PRO A 24 25.00 20.46 -22.46
N ALA A 25 24.78 21.32 -23.46
CA ALA A 25 24.53 22.74 -23.33
C ALA A 25 23.25 23.06 -22.55
N ARG A 26 23.34 24.12 -21.73
CA ARG A 26 22.27 24.69 -20.92
C ARG A 26 21.29 25.45 -21.82
N ILE A 27 20.07 24.92 -21.96
CA ILE A 27 18.96 25.61 -22.61
C ILE A 27 18.30 26.53 -21.56
N GLU A 28 18.38 27.84 -21.77
CA GLU A 28 17.66 28.83 -20.97
C GLU A 28 16.21 28.92 -21.46
N ASN A 29 15.26 28.55 -20.60
CA ASN A 29 13.84 28.78 -20.83
C ASN A 29 13.47 30.20 -20.37
N PRO A 30 12.82 31.03 -21.21
CA PRO A 30 12.29 32.31 -20.77
C PRO A 30 11.12 32.14 -19.80
N SER A 31 11.13 32.96 -18.75
CA SER A 31 10.13 33.02 -17.69
C SER A 31 8.75 33.43 -18.23
N PRO A 32 7.64 32.76 -17.85
CA PRO A 32 6.31 33.23 -18.18
C PRO A 32 5.92 34.41 -17.27
N GLU A 33 5.57 35.54 -17.89
CA GLU A 33 4.87 36.65 -17.24
C GLU A 33 3.49 36.19 -16.77
N TRP A 34 3.24 36.27 -15.46
CA TRP A 34 1.92 36.06 -14.89
C TRP A 34 1.13 37.38 -14.95
N THR A 35 0.22 37.50 -15.91
CA THR A 35 -0.74 38.60 -15.95
C THR A 35 -1.80 38.40 -14.87
N LEU A 36 -1.88 39.35 -13.93
CA LEU A 36 -2.86 39.38 -12.84
C LEU A 36 -4.25 39.72 -13.41
N VAL A 37 -5.11 38.73 -13.63
CA VAL A 37 -6.52 38.97 -13.98
C VAL A 37 -7.35 39.18 -12.71
N ARG A 38 -7.94 40.38 -12.61
CA ARG A 38 -8.84 40.83 -11.54
C ARG A 38 -10.00 39.84 -11.32
N ARG A 39 -10.19 39.42 -10.08
CA ARG A 39 -11.42 38.74 -9.62
C ARG A 39 -12.62 39.69 -9.75
N GLN A 40 -13.57 39.34 -10.61
CA GLN A 40 -14.92 39.88 -10.52
C GLN A 40 -15.66 39.18 -9.37
N SER A 41 -16.16 39.99 -8.44
CA SER A 41 -17.04 39.60 -7.35
C SER A 41 -18.43 39.25 -7.90
N PHE A 42 -18.80 37.96 -7.87
CA PHE A 42 -20.17 37.53 -8.12
C PHE A 42 -20.96 37.54 -6.80
N SER A 43 -22.10 38.23 -6.82
CA SER A 43 -23.04 38.32 -5.70
C SER A 43 -23.74 36.99 -5.49
N ALA A 44 -23.72 36.49 -4.25
CA ALA A 44 -24.52 35.35 -3.84
C ALA A 44 -25.98 35.77 -3.63
N SER A 45 -26.85 35.45 -4.58
CA SER A 45 -28.30 35.45 -4.40
C SER A 45 -28.81 34.02 -4.22
N GLN A 46 -29.76 33.91 -3.32
CA GLN A 46 -30.27 32.70 -2.69
C GLN A 46 -30.95 31.74 -3.67
N SER A 47 -30.72 30.44 -3.51
CA SER A 47 -31.70 29.41 -3.88
C SER A 47 -31.77 28.36 -2.77
N ARG A 48 -32.82 28.47 -1.95
CA ARG A 48 -33.21 27.47 -0.96
C ARG A 48 -33.99 26.35 -1.66
N SER A 49 -33.60 25.13 -1.32
CA SER A 49 -34.50 23.98 -1.10
C SER A 49 -35.21 23.36 -2.30
N SER A 50 -34.57 22.35 -2.90
CA SER A 50 -35.26 21.07 -3.10
C SER A 50 -34.35 19.95 -2.57
N MET A 51 -34.62 19.50 -1.34
CA MET A 51 -34.03 18.27 -0.82
C MET A 51 -34.69 17.09 -1.54
N LEU A 52 -34.24 16.82 -2.77
CA LEU A 52 -34.43 15.51 -3.38
C LEU A 52 -33.74 14.50 -2.47
N SER A 53 -34.53 13.63 -1.85
CA SER A 53 -34.04 12.47 -1.12
C SER A 53 -33.05 11.74 -2.03
N ARG A 54 -31.76 11.73 -1.67
CA ARG A 54 -30.76 10.99 -2.43
C ARG A 54 -31.27 9.56 -2.58
N PRO A 55 -31.40 9.02 -3.81
CA PRO A 55 -31.85 7.65 -3.98
C PRO A 55 -30.97 6.76 -3.12
N LYS A 56 -31.61 5.87 -2.37
CA LYS A 56 -30.94 4.87 -1.54
C LYS A 56 -30.13 4.00 -2.50
N MET A 57 -28.84 4.32 -2.67
CA MET A 57 -27.98 3.55 -3.56
C MET A 57 -28.00 2.11 -3.06
N GLU A 58 -28.53 1.21 -3.87
CA GLU A 58 -28.42 -0.21 -3.62
C GLU A 58 -26.95 -0.55 -3.45
N LYS A 59 -26.65 -1.27 -2.38
CA LYS A 59 -25.30 -1.62 -1.99
C LYS A 59 -24.81 -2.71 -2.94
N ARG A 60 -24.33 -2.32 -4.11
CA ARG A 60 -23.69 -3.23 -5.07
C ARG A 60 -22.35 -3.69 -4.49
N SER A 61 -21.99 -4.95 -4.65
CA SER A 61 -20.59 -5.36 -4.54
C SER A 61 -20.03 -5.70 -5.92
N TYR A 62 -18.71 -5.58 -6.02
CA TYR A 62 -17.97 -5.85 -7.22
C TYR A 62 -16.90 -6.91 -6.94
N THR A 63 -16.56 -7.75 -7.91
CA THR A 63 -15.43 -8.68 -7.82
C THR A 63 -14.35 -8.29 -8.82
N LEU A 64 -13.11 -8.15 -8.34
CA LEU A 64 -11.95 -7.81 -9.15
C LEU A 64 -11.17 -9.05 -9.56
N THR A 65 -10.93 -9.19 -10.86
CA THR A 65 -10.09 -10.26 -11.43
C THR A 65 -8.60 -9.88 -11.46
N PRO A 66 -7.70 -10.86 -11.63
CA PRO A 66 -6.27 -10.60 -11.83
C PRO A 66 -5.95 -9.74 -13.06
N LEU A 67 -6.86 -9.67 -14.03
CA LEU A 67 -6.72 -8.84 -15.24
C LEU A 67 -7.28 -7.42 -15.07
N GLY A 68 -7.72 -7.05 -13.87
CA GLY A 68 -8.30 -5.73 -13.59
C GLY A 68 -9.73 -5.56 -14.12
N GLN A 69 -10.37 -6.64 -14.58
CA GLN A 69 -11.80 -6.62 -14.91
C GLN A 69 -12.63 -6.65 -13.64
N VAL A 70 -13.72 -5.88 -13.64
CA VAL A 70 -14.63 -5.74 -12.51
C VAL A 70 -15.98 -6.33 -12.88
N PHE A 71 -16.49 -7.25 -12.06
CA PHE A 71 -17.78 -7.91 -12.27
C PHE A 71 -18.76 -7.50 -11.16
N LEU A 72 -20.04 -7.37 -11.52
CA LEU A 72 -21.15 -7.23 -10.59
C LEU A 72 -21.43 -8.56 -9.88
N ASP A 73 -22.23 -8.53 -8.81
CA ASP A 73 -22.64 -9.72 -8.06
C ASP A 73 -23.41 -10.75 -8.91
N ASP A 74 -24.05 -10.31 -10.00
CA ASP A 74 -24.75 -11.19 -10.96
C ASP A 74 -23.81 -11.80 -12.01
N GLY A 75 -22.50 -11.58 -11.89
CA GLY A 75 -21.47 -12.08 -12.80
C GLY A 75 -21.35 -11.29 -14.11
N LYS A 76 -22.09 -10.19 -14.29
CA LYS A 76 -21.93 -9.34 -15.48
C LYS A 76 -20.72 -8.42 -15.35
N LEU A 77 -20.08 -8.14 -16.48
CA LEU A 77 -18.98 -7.18 -16.54
C LEU A 77 -19.49 -5.77 -16.23
N ASN A 78 -18.84 -5.09 -15.29
CA ASN A 78 -19.14 -3.70 -14.98
C ASN A 78 -18.69 -2.78 -16.13
N ILE A 79 -19.56 -1.83 -16.48
CA ILE A 79 -19.31 -0.81 -17.51
C ILE A 79 -19.05 0.58 -16.92
N GLU A 80 -19.32 0.78 -15.62
CA GLU A 80 -19.06 2.05 -14.95
C GLU A 80 -17.55 2.32 -14.86
N SER A 81 -17.11 3.51 -15.26
CA SER A 81 -15.69 3.88 -15.25
C SER A 81 -15.16 4.26 -13.87
N THR A 82 -16.03 4.53 -12.90
CA THR A 82 -15.65 4.99 -11.56
C THR A 82 -16.36 4.17 -10.50
N ILE A 83 -15.59 3.59 -9.58
CA ILE A 83 -16.08 2.62 -8.58
C ILE A 83 -15.55 3.02 -7.20
N ASP A 84 -16.38 3.00 -6.16
CA ASP A 84 -15.90 3.11 -4.78
C ASP A 84 -15.09 1.86 -4.43
N ALA A 85 -13.82 2.03 -4.08
CA ALA A 85 -12.92 0.92 -3.79
C ALA A 85 -13.37 0.07 -2.59
N THR A 86 -14.19 0.62 -1.69
CA THR A 86 -14.76 -0.10 -0.54
C THR A 86 -15.86 -1.09 -0.94
N MET A 87 -16.39 -0.97 -2.16
CA MET A 87 -17.39 -1.89 -2.73
C MET A 87 -16.73 -3.03 -3.53
N VAL A 88 -15.42 -2.98 -3.72
CA VAL A 88 -14.68 -4.00 -4.49
C VAL A 88 -14.18 -5.10 -3.57
N SER A 89 -14.66 -6.31 -3.82
CA SER A 89 -14.17 -7.54 -3.22
C SER A 89 -12.86 -7.98 -3.89
N VAL A 90 -11.83 -8.13 -3.06
CA VAL A 90 -10.55 -8.74 -3.41
C VAL A 90 -10.37 -9.94 -2.48
N PRO A 91 -10.77 -11.16 -2.89
CA PRO A 91 -11.00 -12.27 -1.97
C PRO A 91 -9.82 -12.62 -1.04
N HIS A 92 -8.59 -12.59 -1.55
CA HIS A 92 -7.39 -12.88 -0.77
C HIS A 92 -7.00 -11.78 0.23
N LEU A 93 -7.60 -10.59 0.12
CA LEU A 93 -7.44 -9.46 1.03
C LEU A 93 -8.69 -9.27 1.91
N CYS A 94 -9.40 -10.35 2.21
CA CYS A 94 -10.51 -10.31 3.17
C CYS A 94 -10.01 -9.93 4.59
N PRO A 95 -10.74 -9.03 5.30
CA PRO A 95 -10.46 -8.76 6.69
C PRO A 95 -10.53 -10.04 7.54
N HIS A 96 -9.67 -10.15 8.55
CA HIS A 96 -9.65 -11.29 9.47
C HIS A 96 -9.09 -10.87 10.82
N VAL A 97 -9.29 -11.69 11.85
CA VAL A 97 -8.64 -11.48 13.15
C VAL A 97 -7.41 -12.39 13.24
N GLU A 98 -6.27 -11.79 13.57
CA GLU A 98 -5.00 -12.47 13.80
C GLU A 98 -4.62 -12.40 15.29
N GLU A 99 -4.04 -13.49 15.82
CA GLU A 99 -3.60 -13.56 17.21
C GLU A 99 -2.06 -13.56 17.28
N PHE A 100 -1.50 -12.47 17.77
CA PHE A 100 -0.05 -12.32 17.91
C PHE A 100 0.39 -12.64 19.34
N GLY A 101 1.32 -13.59 19.47
CA GLY A 101 2.08 -13.79 20.70
C GLY A 101 3.08 -12.65 20.92
N LEU A 102 3.07 -12.04 22.10
CA LEU A 102 3.98 -10.95 22.48
C LEU A 102 5.19 -11.45 23.28
N ASN A 103 4.98 -12.51 24.05
CA ASN A 103 5.94 -13.26 24.87
C ASN A 103 5.29 -14.62 25.25
N ASN A 104 5.92 -15.39 26.13
CA ASN A 104 5.51 -16.78 26.45
C ASN A 104 4.11 -16.92 27.10
N SER A 105 3.49 -15.84 27.57
CA SER A 105 2.19 -15.92 28.27
C SER A 105 1.15 -14.90 27.80
N GLU A 106 1.53 -13.96 26.94
CA GLU A 106 0.65 -12.88 26.49
C GLU A 106 0.43 -12.92 24.98
N SER A 107 -0.84 -12.94 24.59
CA SER A 107 -1.27 -12.79 23.20
C SER A 107 -2.21 -11.59 23.03
N VAL A 108 -2.31 -11.12 21.79
CA VAL A 108 -3.26 -10.08 21.43
C VAL A 108 -3.95 -10.37 20.10
N LYS A 109 -5.26 -10.15 20.08
CA LYS A 109 -6.08 -10.25 18.87
C LYS A 109 -6.21 -8.90 18.18
N CYS A 110 -5.84 -8.86 16.91
CA CYS A 110 -5.88 -7.70 16.03
C CYS A 110 -6.83 -7.98 14.87
N LEU A 111 -7.80 -7.09 14.62
CA LEU A 111 -8.52 -7.10 13.34
C LEU A 111 -7.59 -6.55 12.27
N ILE A 112 -7.35 -7.30 11.21
CA ILE A 112 -6.55 -6.94 10.05
C ILE A 112 -7.48 -6.42 8.96
N ARG A 113 -7.12 -5.28 8.34
CA ARG A 113 -7.79 -4.74 7.15
C ARG A 113 -6.76 -4.30 6.11
N TYR A 114 -7.15 -4.38 4.85
CA TYR A 114 -6.32 -4.01 3.72
C TYR A 114 -6.92 -2.82 2.99
N SER A 115 -6.11 -1.79 2.74
CA SER A 115 -6.50 -0.68 1.86
C SER A 115 -6.46 -1.11 0.40
N SER A 116 -7.25 -0.44 -0.44
CA SER A 116 -7.18 -0.56 -1.91
C SER A 116 -5.78 -0.27 -2.45
N HIS A 117 -4.96 0.45 -1.69
CA HIS A 117 -3.58 0.75 -2.01
C HIS A 117 -2.67 -0.48 -2.16
N CYS A 118 -3.09 -1.65 -1.65
CA CYS A 118 -2.37 -2.91 -1.78
C CYS A 118 -2.44 -3.53 -3.18
N TRP A 119 -3.38 -3.08 -4.03
CA TRP A 119 -3.61 -3.61 -5.37
C TRP A 119 -3.84 -2.53 -6.44
N THR A 120 -3.63 -1.26 -6.08
CA THR A 120 -3.75 -0.10 -6.96
C THR A 120 -2.52 0.80 -6.88
N TYR A 121 -2.40 1.75 -7.81
CA TYR A 121 -1.50 2.92 -7.71
C TYR A 121 -2.24 4.24 -8.03
N SER A 122 -1.55 5.38 -7.90
CA SER A 122 -2.14 6.72 -8.14
C SER A 122 -2.47 6.92 -9.62
N VAL A 123 -3.65 7.49 -9.93
CA VAL A 123 -4.02 7.80 -11.32
C VAL A 123 -3.01 8.70 -12.03
N GLU A 124 -2.33 9.57 -11.29
CA GLU A 124 -1.31 10.50 -11.81
C GLU A 124 -0.08 9.79 -12.38
N LEU A 125 0.16 8.54 -11.97
CA LEU A 125 1.29 7.73 -12.46
C LEU A 125 0.87 6.83 -13.64
N ALA A 126 -0.39 6.89 -14.07
CA ALA A 126 -0.88 6.04 -15.15
C ALA A 126 -0.30 6.49 -16.49
N GLN A 127 0.28 5.56 -17.23
CA GLN A 127 0.86 5.83 -18.55
C GLN A 127 -0.19 5.90 -19.66
N SER A 128 -1.42 5.46 -19.38
CA SER A 128 -2.54 5.45 -20.32
C SER A 128 -3.86 5.76 -19.60
N ILE A 129 -4.89 6.11 -20.36
CA ILE A 129 -6.22 6.38 -19.82
C ILE A 129 -6.75 5.08 -19.18
N PRO A 130 -6.96 5.06 -17.85
CA PRO A 130 -7.39 3.85 -17.18
C PRO A 130 -8.84 3.54 -17.55
N ARG A 131 -9.14 2.25 -17.75
CA ARG A 131 -10.51 1.78 -17.97
C ARG A 131 -11.41 2.02 -16.74
N PHE A 132 -10.85 1.81 -15.55
CA PHE A 132 -11.55 1.96 -14.28
C PHE A 132 -10.75 2.87 -13.33
N ILE A 133 -11.44 3.78 -12.68
CA ILE A 133 -10.96 4.60 -11.58
C ILE A 133 -11.60 4.09 -10.29
N PHE A 134 -10.77 3.65 -9.35
CA PHE A 134 -11.19 3.27 -8.02
C PHE A 134 -11.06 4.48 -7.08
N LEU A 135 -12.14 4.83 -6.39
CA LEU A 135 -12.15 5.90 -5.41
C LEU A 135 -11.84 5.36 -4.02
N ASP A 136 -10.73 5.78 -3.44
CA ASP A 136 -10.42 5.60 -2.01
C ASP A 136 -10.64 6.93 -1.28
N GLY A 137 -11.88 7.14 -0.83
CA GLY A 137 -12.34 8.45 -0.38
C GLY A 137 -12.27 9.47 -1.52
N THR A 138 -11.41 10.48 -1.39
CA THR A 138 -11.19 11.49 -2.44
C THR A 138 -10.05 11.13 -3.40
N ARG A 139 -9.31 10.05 -3.14
CA ARG A 139 -8.15 9.67 -3.94
C ARG A 139 -8.58 8.80 -5.11
N GLN A 140 -8.13 9.17 -6.31
CA GLN A 140 -8.33 8.37 -7.51
C GLN A 140 -7.18 7.38 -7.69
N ARG A 141 -7.54 6.13 -7.91
CA ARG A 141 -6.63 5.00 -7.96
C ARG A 141 -6.91 4.17 -9.21
N VAL A 142 -5.89 3.50 -9.71
CA VAL A 142 -6.00 2.61 -10.88
C VAL A 142 -5.48 1.24 -10.53
N PHE A 143 -6.05 0.21 -11.15
CA PHE A 143 -5.64 -1.17 -10.94
C PHE A 143 -4.16 -1.38 -11.30
N ASP A 144 -3.46 -2.14 -10.46
CA ASP A 144 -2.07 -2.50 -10.65
C ASP A 144 -1.93 -4.03 -10.69
N PRO A 145 -1.68 -4.65 -11.85
CA PRO A 145 -1.54 -6.10 -11.92
C PRO A 145 -0.33 -6.61 -11.12
N ILE A 146 0.75 -5.84 -11.04
CA ILE A 146 1.97 -6.23 -10.32
C ILE A 146 1.69 -6.22 -8.81
N ARG A 147 1.10 -5.14 -8.28
CA ARG A 147 0.72 -5.09 -6.86
C ARG A 147 -0.37 -6.10 -6.53
N TYR A 148 -1.35 -6.30 -7.40
CA TYR A 148 -2.39 -7.31 -7.20
C TYR A 148 -1.75 -8.71 -7.08
N GLY A 149 -0.87 -9.08 -8.01
CA GLY A 149 -0.13 -10.34 -7.94
C GLY A 149 0.66 -10.48 -6.64
N ALA A 150 1.44 -9.46 -6.27
CA ALA A 150 2.22 -9.46 -5.03
C ALA A 150 1.36 -9.50 -3.75
N SER A 151 0.14 -8.96 -3.80
CA SER A 151 -0.76 -8.90 -2.65
C SER A 151 -1.25 -10.26 -2.16
N HIS A 152 -1.10 -11.33 -2.96
CA HIS A 152 -1.36 -12.70 -2.52
C HIS A 152 -0.45 -13.14 -1.36
N TYR A 153 0.76 -12.59 -1.26
CA TYR A 153 1.69 -12.88 -0.16
C TYR A 153 1.41 -12.06 1.10
N LEU A 154 0.52 -11.09 1.02
CA LEU A 154 0.36 -10.08 2.07
C LEU A 154 -0.25 -10.67 3.34
N ARG A 155 -1.16 -11.64 3.23
CA ARG A 155 -1.71 -12.31 4.41
C ARG A 155 -0.61 -13.02 5.20
N GLU A 156 0.18 -13.84 4.54
CA GLU A 156 1.29 -14.58 5.17
C GLU A 156 2.31 -13.62 5.81
N LEU A 157 2.66 -12.54 5.12
CA LEU A 157 3.53 -11.49 5.65
C LEU A 157 2.97 -10.86 6.94
N ILE A 158 1.67 -10.57 6.98
CA ILE A 158 1.03 -9.98 8.16
C ILE A 158 0.89 -10.99 9.31
N CYS A 159 0.58 -12.25 9.04
CA CYS A 159 0.53 -13.30 10.07
C CYS A 159 1.91 -13.57 10.68
N SER A 160 2.99 -13.37 9.91
CA SER A 160 4.38 -13.56 10.35
C SER A 160 5.06 -12.29 10.89
N LEU A 161 4.30 -11.23 11.22
CA LEU A 161 4.86 -9.99 11.78
C LEU A 161 5.81 -10.19 12.98
N PRO A 162 5.55 -11.10 13.94
CA PRO A 162 6.48 -11.32 15.06
C PRO A 162 7.86 -11.82 14.63
N GLN A 163 7.96 -12.50 13.48
CA GLN A 163 9.20 -13.07 12.94
C GLN A 163 9.91 -12.10 11.99
N ASN A 164 9.18 -11.14 11.42
CA ASN A 164 9.72 -10.19 10.46
C ASN A 164 10.35 -8.98 11.12
N ARG A 165 11.28 -8.35 10.40
CA ARG A 165 11.89 -7.10 10.85
C ARG A 165 10.95 -5.94 10.56
N ILE A 166 10.57 -5.21 11.61
CA ILE A 166 9.68 -4.05 11.53
C ILE A 166 10.50 -2.78 11.73
N TYR A 167 10.14 -1.74 10.99
CA TYR A 167 10.82 -0.46 10.94
C TYR A 167 9.82 0.66 11.16
N VAL A 168 10.25 1.66 11.90
CA VAL A 168 9.61 2.97 11.94
C VAL A 168 10.29 3.82 10.87
N THR A 169 9.51 4.28 9.89
CA THR A 169 9.98 5.19 8.85
C THR A 169 9.85 6.64 9.31
N GLN A 170 10.61 7.55 8.68
CA GLN A 170 10.54 8.99 9.00
C GLN A 170 9.16 9.60 8.70
N SER A 171 8.43 9.00 7.76
CA SER A 171 7.01 9.26 7.56
C SER A 171 6.22 8.68 8.73
N ASP A 172 6.14 9.42 9.83
CA ASP A 172 5.56 9.08 11.15
C ASP A 172 4.14 8.43 11.16
N ARG A 173 3.51 8.27 9.99
CA ARG A 173 2.18 7.69 9.85
C ARG A 173 2.18 6.16 9.86
N ASN A 174 3.23 5.49 9.38
CA ASN A 174 3.19 4.04 9.12
C ASN A 174 4.40 3.29 9.72
N TYR A 175 4.18 2.02 10.10
CA TYR A 175 5.23 1.04 10.30
C TYR A 175 5.50 0.30 8.99
N GLY A 176 6.77 0.18 8.61
CA GLY A 176 7.18 -0.67 7.49
C GLY A 176 7.56 -2.04 8.02
N CYS A 177 6.95 -3.10 7.51
CA CYS A 177 7.44 -4.46 7.67
C CYS A 177 7.75 -5.00 6.28
N TYR A 178 8.98 -5.45 6.09
CA TYR A 178 9.34 -6.14 4.86
C TYR A 178 9.36 -7.64 5.10
N ASN A 179 9.05 -8.36 4.03
CA ASN A 179 9.36 -9.78 3.98
C ASN A 179 10.77 -9.96 3.39
N ALA A 180 11.67 -10.60 4.14
CA ALA A 180 13.01 -10.91 3.65
C ALA A 180 13.06 -12.19 2.80
N THR A 181 12.02 -13.04 2.86
CA THR A 181 11.94 -14.29 2.08
C THR A 181 11.20 -14.11 0.77
N VAL A 182 10.33 -13.10 0.65
CA VAL A 182 9.74 -12.67 -0.63
C VAL A 182 10.64 -11.61 -1.25
N THR A 183 11.81 -12.06 -1.71
CA THR A 183 12.62 -11.32 -2.68
C THR A 183 12.18 -11.74 -4.07
N SER A 184 11.54 -10.83 -4.79
CA SER A 184 11.39 -10.98 -6.24
C SER A 184 12.66 -10.50 -6.94
N ASP A 185 12.84 -10.82 -8.21
CA ASP A 185 13.89 -10.21 -9.05
C ASP A 185 13.82 -8.66 -9.03
N GLU A 186 12.65 -8.10 -8.68
CA GLU A 186 12.38 -6.67 -8.56
C GLU A 186 12.66 -6.07 -7.17
N GLY A 187 13.09 -6.89 -6.20
CA GLY A 187 13.47 -6.47 -4.85
C GLY A 187 12.56 -6.96 -3.72
N CYS A 188 12.56 -6.23 -2.60
CA CYS A 188 11.89 -6.59 -1.36
C CYS A 188 10.41 -6.17 -1.35
N TYR A 189 9.50 -7.11 -1.10
CA TYR A 189 8.09 -6.79 -0.88
C TYR A 189 7.89 -6.19 0.51
N THR A 190 7.44 -4.93 0.57
CA THR A 190 7.28 -4.18 1.81
C THR A 190 5.81 -3.82 2.03
N ALA A 191 5.29 -4.17 3.21
CA ALA A 191 3.97 -3.78 3.68
C ALA A 191 4.08 -2.62 4.67
N TYR A 192 3.27 -1.58 4.45
CA TYR A 192 3.14 -0.45 5.34
C TYR A 192 1.82 -0.54 6.09
N PHE A 193 1.87 -0.48 7.42
CA PHE A 193 0.68 -0.65 8.24
C PHE A 193 0.63 0.33 9.41
N THR A 194 -0.58 0.53 9.91
CA THR A 194 -0.85 1.25 11.16
C THR A 194 -1.48 0.31 12.17
N LEU A 195 -1.27 0.58 13.45
CA LEU A 195 -1.91 -0.14 14.55
C LEU A 195 -2.53 0.87 15.51
N ARG A 196 -3.81 0.69 15.83
CA ARG A 196 -4.50 1.53 16.83
C ARG A 196 -5.41 0.70 17.73
N PRO A 197 -5.65 1.14 18.97
CA PRO A 197 -6.69 0.56 19.82
C PRO A 197 -8.05 0.68 19.15
N ARG A 198 -8.72 -0.46 19.02
CA ARG A 198 -10.11 -0.54 18.55
C ARG A 198 -10.68 -1.86 19.03
N LYS A 199 -11.37 -1.82 20.16
CA LYS A 199 -12.07 -3.00 20.69
C LYS A 199 -13.30 -3.29 19.84
N GLY A 200 -13.58 -4.56 19.58
CA GLY A 200 -14.73 -4.96 18.78
C GLY A 200 -14.87 -6.45 18.65
N ARG A 201 -15.83 -6.86 17.81
CA ARG A 201 -15.98 -8.23 17.34
C ARG A 201 -15.99 -8.23 15.81
N PHE A 202 -15.34 -9.22 15.22
CA PHE A 202 -15.39 -9.52 13.80
C PHE A 202 -15.61 -11.02 13.66
N ASP A 203 -16.67 -11.43 12.95
CA ASP A 203 -17.09 -12.82 12.81
C ASP A 203 -17.13 -13.58 14.15
N GLY A 204 -17.71 -12.94 15.17
CA GLY A 204 -17.83 -13.50 16.52
C GLY A 204 -16.56 -13.40 17.39
N VAL A 205 -15.39 -13.16 16.81
CA VAL A 205 -14.10 -13.11 17.51
C VAL A 205 -13.82 -11.71 18.07
N ARG A 206 -13.50 -11.62 19.37
CA ARG A 206 -13.10 -10.36 20.02
C ARG A 206 -11.69 -9.96 19.61
N HIS A 207 -11.50 -8.67 19.33
CA HIS A 207 -10.18 -8.07 19.09
C HIS A 207 -10.00 -6.80 19.93
N LYS A 208 -8.74 -6.44 20.22
CA LYS A 208 -8.38 -5.23 20.99
C LYS A 208 -7.84 -4.11 20.11
N PHE A 209 -7.27 -4.46 18.95
CA PHE A 209 -6.63 -3.53 18.03
C PHE A 209 -7.19 -3.67 16.62
N LEU A 210 -7.00 -2.63 15.82
CA LEU A 210 -7.15 -2.64 14.37
C LEU A 210 -5.77 -2.38 13.76
N LEU A 211 -5.32 -3.33 12.96
CA LEU A 211 -4.17 -3.20 12.08
C LEU A 211 -4.67 -2.92 10.67
N THR A 212 -4.31 -1.77 10.10
CA THR A 212 -4.64 -1.43 8.71
C THR A 212 -3.37 -1.50 7.88
N VAL A 213 -3.35 -2.36 6.86
CA VAL A 213 -2.30 -2.33 5.84
C VAL A 213 -2.64 -1.22 4.85
N GLU A 214 -1.91 -0.13 4.94
CA GLU A 214 -2.13 1.12 4.20
C GLU A 214 -1.61 1.04 2.77
N SER A 215 -0.62 0.20 2.51
CA SER A 215 -0.10 -0.11 1.17
C SER A 215 0.88 -1.27 1.24
N ALA A 216 1.09 -1.96 0.12
CA ALA A 216 2.16 -2.94 0.00
C ALA A 216 2.64 -3.01 -1.45
N TYR A 217 3.95 -3.00 -1.66
CA TYR A 217 4.56 -3.01 -2.98
C TYR A 217 6.05 -3.37 -2.92
N SER A 218 6.58 -3.86 -4.04
CA SER A 218 8.00 -4.18 -4.19
C SER A 218 8.83 -2.90 -4.27
N LYS A 219 10.02 -2.94 -3.64
CA LYS A 219 11.04 -1.90 -3.77
C LYS A 219 12.40 -2.55 -4.02
N PRO A 220 13.29 -1.92 -4.80
CA PRO A 220 14.65 -2.42 -5.00
C PRO A 220 15.40 -2.60 -3.68
N GLN A 221 15.13 -1.73 -2.69
CA GLN A 221 15.74 -1.77 -1.37
C GLN A 221 14.74 -1.39 -0.28
N GLN A 222 14.94 -1.95 0.93
CA GLN A 222 14.23 -1.52 2.14
C GLN A 222 14.46 -0.02 2.39
N GLU A 223 13.42 0.68 2.83
CA GLU A 223 13.58 2.06 3.26
C GLU A 223 14.45 2.16 4.52
N PRO A 224 15.26 3.22 4.66
CA PRO A 224 15.95 3.48 5.91
C PRO A 224 14.91 3.73 7.01
N GLY A 225 15.12 3.08 8.15
CA GLY A 225 14.21 3.18 9.27
C GLY A 225 14.84 2.72 10.57
N MET A 226 14.20 3.09 11.68
CA MET A 226 14.60 2.62 13.00
C MET A 226 13.95 1.26 13.25
N LYS A 227 14.76 0.24 13.51
CA LYS A 227 14.26 -1.11 13.85
C LYS A 227 13.35 -1.06 15.09
N THR A 228 12.26 -1.81 15.05
CA THR A 228 11.34 -2.00 16.17
C THR A 228 10.78 -3.42 16.14
N SER A 229 9.91 -3.75 17.10
CA SER A 229 9.25 -5.05 17.21
C SER A 229 7.74 -4.87 17.35
N LEU A 230 7.00 -5.93 17.01
CA LEU A 230 5.55 -5.93 17.15
C LEU A 230 5.11 -5.70 18.60
N SER A 231 5.81 -6.30 19.56
CA SER A 231 5.56 -6.10 21.00
C SER A 231 5.75 -4.64 21.42
N ALA A 232 6.77 -3.94 20.92
CA ALA A 232 6.97 -2.51 21.19
C ALA A 232 5.85 -1.65 20.60
N ILE A 233 5.42 -1.96 19.36
CA ILE A 233 4.31 -1.28 18.68
C ILE A 233 3.01 -1.45 19.47
N ILE A 234 2.68 -2.68 19.86
CA ILE A 234 1.47 -2.96 20.65
C ILE A 234 1.53 -2.30 22.03
N GLY A 235 2.70 -2.32 22.68
CA GLY A 235 2.93 -1.63 23.95
C GLY A 235 2.59 -0.15 23.86
N LYS A 236 3.06 0.54 22.81
CA LYS A 236 2.72 1.95 22.58
C LYS A 236 1.27 2.16 22.18
N ALA A 237 0.72 1.29 21.33
CA ALA A 237 -0.67 1.36 20.93
C ALA A 237 -1.61 1.28 22.14
N ARG A 238 -1.33 0.46 23.17
CA ARG A 238 -2.11 0.42 24.43
C ARG A 238 -2.25 1.77 25.11
N GLU A 239 -1.23 2.62 24.98
CA GLU A 239 -1.20 3.98 25.51
C GLU A 239 -1.82 5.02 24.55
N ASN A 240 -2.44 4.59 23.43
CA ASN A 240 -2.82 5.44 22.29
C ASN A 240 -1.63 6.24 21.71
N LYS A 241 -0.44 5.66 21.74
CA LYS A 241 0.79 6.27 21.20
C LYS A 241 1.36 5.41 20.07
N THR A 242 2.27 6.02 19.30
CA THR A 242 3.10 5.32 18.31
C THR A 242 4.54 5.24 18.80
N VAL A 243 5.27 4.21 18.37
CA VAL A 243 6.74 4.21 18.43
C VAL A 243 7.22 5.38 17.56
N LYS A 244 7.93 6.34 18.17
CA LYS A 244 8.43 7.53 17.46
C LYS A 244 9.72 7.20 16.73
N TYR A 245 9.85 7.70 15.50
CA TYR A 245 11.14 7.70 14.81
C TYR A 245 12.13 8.56 15.60
N ARG A 246 13.35 8.05 15.79
CA ARG A 246 14.47 8.83 16.32
C ARG A 246 15.55 8.81 15.25
N LYS A 247 15.95 10.00 14.79
CA LYS A 247 17.08 10.10 13.86
C LYS A 247 18.31 9.54 14.60
N PRO A 248 19.07 8.62 13.98
CA PRO A 248 20.33 8.18 14.53
C PRO A 248 21.31 9.35 14.70
#